data_AF-A0A497L4P3-F1
#
_entry.id   AF-A0A497L4P3-F1
#
_cell.length_a   1.000
_cell.length_b   1.000
_cell.length_c   1.000
_cell.angle_alpha   90.00
_cell.angle_beta   90.00
_cell.angle_gamma   90.00
#
_symmetry.space_group_name_H-M   'P 1'
#
loop_
_entity.id
_entity.type
_entity.pdbx_description
1 polymer ?
#
loop_
_entity_poly.entity_id
_entity_poly.type
_entity_poly.pdbx_seq_one_letter_code
_entity_poly.pdbx_strand_id
1 'polypeptide(L)'
;MSYRELVKRIPHAMYERLSEKLMDVLLEAKGGGDVPSSLAKTILYYWQRDQLASEAGLVNLLQAVEIADPEGATAVLDEFGLEEVKLALRPAER
;
A
#
# COMPACT_ATOMS: atom_id res chain seq x y z
N MET A 1 -13.09 5.77 4.14
CA MET A 1 -11.94 6.21 4.95
C MET A 1 -10.80 6.52 3.98
N SER A 2 -9.98 7.53 4.23
CA SER A 2 -8.84 7.85 3.35
C SER A 2 -7.62 6.96 3.67
N TYR A 3 -6.76 6.69 2.69
CA TYR A 3 -5.50 5.95 2.91
C TYR A 3 -4.66 6.54 4.04
N ARG A 4 -4.67 7.87 4.20
CA ARG A 4 -3.96 8.55 5.29
C ARG A 4 -4.48 8.13 6.66
N GLU A 5 -5.80 8.03 6.82
CA GLU A 5 -6.41 7.59 8.08
C GLU A 5 -6.11 6.11 8.37
N LEU A 6 -6.02 5.28 7.32
CA LEU A 6 -5.66 3.87 7.44
C LEU A 6 -4.21 3.70 7.91
N VAL A 7 -3.26 4.36 7.26
CA VAL A 7 -1.83 4.24 7.59
C VAL A 7 -1.53 4.73 9.00
N LYS A 8 -2.27 5.72 9.51
CA LYS A 8 -2.14 6.19 10.90
C LYS A 8 -2.52 5.16 11.96
N ARG A 9 -3.29 4.13 11.60
CA ARG A 9 -3.67 3.03 12.50
C ARG A 9 -2.62 1.92 12.53
N ILE A 10 -1.68 1.93 11.59
CA ILE A 10 -0.62 0.94 11.50
C ILE A 10 0.50 1.36 12.48
N PRO A 11 0.96 0.46 13.36
CA PRO A 11 2.11 0.72 14.23
C PRO A 11 3.36 1.08 13.41
N HIS A 12 4.08 2.13 13.79
CA HIS A 12 5.32 2.54 13.11
C HIS A 12 6.37 1.42 13.04
N ALA A 13 6.40 0.52 14.04
CA ALA A 13 7.29 -0.65 14.05
C ALA A 13 7.07 -1.59 12.85
N MET A 14 5.93 -1.50 12.16
CA MET A 14 5.59 -2.34 11.01
C MET A 14 5.90 -1.66 9.68
N TYR A 15 6.23 -0.36 9.66
CA TYR A 15 6.29 0.43 8.43
C TYR A 15 7.33 -0.09 7.44
N GLU A 16 8.51 -0.44 7.93
CA GLU A 16 9.61 -0.97 7.12
C GLU A 16 9.16 -2.22 6.36
N ARG A 17 8.83 -3.27 7.11
CA ARG A 17 8.41 -4.57 6.57
C ARG A 17 7.17 -4.48 5.70
N LEU A 18 6.21 -3.64 6.09
CA LEU A 18 5.00 -3.44 5.31
C LEU A 18 5.31 -2.77 3.97
N SER A 19 6.18 -1.76 3.96
CA SER A 19 6.58 -1.07 2.73
C SER A 19 7.33 -1.98 1.77
N GLU A 20 8.24 -2.82 2.29
CA GLU A 20 8.95 -3.85 1.51
C GLU A 20 7.94 -4.83 0.89
N LYS A 21 7.03 -5.38 1.70
CA LYS A 21 6.08 -6.38 1.23
C LYS A 21 5.09 -5.82 0.20
N LEU A 22 4.61 -4.60 0.41
CA LEU A 22 3.75 -3.92 -0.57
C LEU A 22 4.51 -3.64 -1.87
N MET A 23 5.80 -3.29 -1.79
CA MET A 23 6.63 -3.11 -2.98
C MET A 23 6.82 -4.41 -3.75
N ASP A 24 7.07 -5.53 -3.06
CA ASP A 24 7.18 -6.85 -3.69
C ASP A 24 5.92 -7.21 -4.48
N VAL A 25 4.75 -7.06 -3.85
CA VAL A 25 3.46 -7.29 -4.53
C VAL A 25 3.28 -6.35 -5.71
N LEU A 26 3.62 -5.07 -5.57
CA LEU A 26 3.49 -4.09 -6.66
C LEU A 26 4.35 -4.45 -7.87
N LEU A 27 5.56 -4.98 -7.65
CA LEU A 27 6.48 -5.39 -8.70
C LEU A 27 6.03 -6.66 -9.42
N GLU A 28 5.34 -7.56 -8.72
CA GLU A 28 4.81 -8.81 -9.26
C GLU A 28 3.38 -8.66 -9.84
N ALA A 29 2.72 -7.54 -9.56
CA ALA A 29 1.35 -7.28 -9.96
C ALA A 29 1.17 -7.27 -11.48
N LYS A 30 0.21 -8.07 -11.96
CA LYS A 30 -0.17 -8.09 -13.38
C LYS A 30 -0.87 -6.80 -13.82
N GLY A 31 -1.54 -6.11 -12.89
CA GLY A 31 -2.21 -4.83 -13.12
C GLY A 31 -1.30 -3.60 -12.94
N GLY A 32 0.03 -3.75 -12.94
CA GLY A 32 0.94 -2.61 -12.82
C GLY A 32 0.75 -1.52 -13.89
N GLY A 33 0.19 -1.87 -15.04
CA GLY A 33 -0.19 -0.93 -16.10
C GLY A 33 -1.37 -0.01 -15.74
N ASP A 34 -2.19 -0.39 -14.77
CA ASP A 34 -3.35 0.39 -14.30
C ASP A 34 -2.95 1.47 -13.28
N VAL A 35 -1.71 1.40 -12.75
CA VAL A 35 -1.17 2.38 -11.81
C VAL A 35 -0.95 3.71 -12.55
N PRO A 36 -1.59 4.81 -12.12
CA PRO A 36 -1.39 6.11 -12.75
C PRO A 36 0.08 6.52 -12.73
N SER A 37 0.58 7.04 -13.85
CA SER A 37 1.99 7.46 -13.97
C SER A 37 2.43 8.47 -12.90
N SER A 38 1.51 9.32 -12.42
CA SER A 38 1.75 10.25 -11.31
C SER A 38 1.99 9.54 -9.98
N LEU A 39 1.24 8.46 -9.72
CA LEU A 39 1.38 7.64 -8.51
C LEU A 39 2.69 6.84 -8.58
N ALA A 40 2.98 6.22 -9.72
CA ALA A 40 4.24 5.51 -9.94
C ALA A 40 5.47 6.43 -9.73
N LYS A 41 5.45 7.65 -10.30
CA LYS A 41 6.51 8.65 -10.09
C LYS A 41 6.66 9.05 -8.61
N THR A 42 5.55 9.12 -7.89
CA THR A 42 5.56 9.46 -6.46
C THR A 42 6.18 8.34 -5.63
N ILE A 43 5.87 7.08 -5.93
CA ILE A 43 6.52 5.92 -5.28
C ILE A 43 8.02 5.92 -5.56
N LEU A 44 8.44 6.11 -6.82
CA LEU A 44 9.85 6.21 -7.18
C LEU A 44 10.57 7.35 -6.46
N TYR A 45 9.91 8.51 -6.29
CA TYR A 45 10.45 9.65 -5.56
C TYR A 45 10.75 9.31 -4.09
N TYR A 46 9.84 8.60 -3.41
CA TYR A 46 10.03 8.17 -2.03
C TYR A 46 11.06 7.05 -1.92
N TRP A 47 11.08 6.11 -2.87
CA TRP A 47 12.05 5.01 -2.88
C TRP A 47 13.48 5.51 -2.99
N GLN A 48 13.76 6.44 -3.91
CA GLN A 48 15.10 7.01 -4.09
C GLN A 48 15.63 7.78 -2.87
N ARG A 49 14.77 8.09 -1.90
CA ARG A 49 15.11 8.84 -0.68
C ARG A 49 15.07 7.98 0.57
N ASP A 50 14.83 6.67 0.43
CA ASP A 50 14.64 5.77 1.56
C ASP A 50 13.45 6.19 2.45
N GLN A 51 12.36 6.66 1.80
CA GLN A 51 11.17 7.21 2.46
C GLN A 51 9.89 6.40 2.17
N LEU A 52 10.00 5.18 1.64
CA LEU A 52 8.84 4.31 1.43
C LEU A 52 8.21 3.89 2.77
N ALA A 53 9.01 3.63 3.79
CA ALA A 53 8.58 3.34 5.16
C ALA A 53 8.15 4.59 5.94
N SER A 54 7.65 5.62 5.26
CA SER A 54 7.03 6.80 5.88
C SER A 54 5.50 6.75 5.77
N GLU A 55 4.78 7.53 6.56
CA GLU A 55 3.31 7.64 6.43
C GLU A 55 2.92 7.98 4.98
N ALA A 56 3.61 8.93 4.36
CA ALA A 56 3.34 9.32 2.98
C ALA A 56 3.73 8.23 1.97
N GLY A 57 4.86 7.55 2.17
CA GLY A 57 5.29 6.44 1.34
C GLY A 57 4.30 5.27 1.35
N LEU A 58 3.87 4.85 2.55
CA LEU A 58 2.88 3.79 2.74
C LEU A 58 1.52 4.14 2.16
N VAL A 59 1.08 5.40 2.26
CA VAL A 59 -0.17 5.85 1.62
C VAL A 59 -0.13 5.60 0.10
N ASN A 60 0.99 5.98 -0.54
CA ASN A 60 1.13 5.84 -1.99
C ASN A 60 1.32 4.37 -2.40
N LEU A 61 2.06 3.58 -1.62
CA LEU A 61 2.23 2.14 -1.85
C LEU A 61 0.90 1.40 -1.72
N LEU A 62 0.16 1.61 -0.63
CA LEU A 62 -1.11 0.93 -0.40
C LEU A 62 -2.11 1.24 -1.50
N GLN A 63 -2.20 2.50 -1.92
CA GLN A 63 -3.05 2.90 -3.04
C GLN A 63 -2.62 2.26 -4.36
N ALA A 64 -1.31 2.18 -4.63
CA ALA A 64 -0.82 1.59 -5.88
C ALA A 64 -1.02 0.08 -5.93
N VAL A 65 -0.79 -0.62 -4.83
CA VAL A 65 -1.02 -2.06 -4.73
C VAL A 65 -2.50 -2.38 -4.84
N GLU A 66 -3.39 -1.61 -4.21
CA GLU A 66 -4.84 -1.82 -4.38
C GLU A 66 -5.29 -1.66 -5.84
N ILE A 67 -4.69 -0.72 -6.58
CA ILE A 67 -5.00 -0.55 -8.01
C ILE A 67 -4.43 -1.71 -8.85
N ALA A 68 -3.18 -2.10 -8.60
CA ALA A 68 -2.47 -3.05 -9.43
C ALA A 68 -2.82 -4.52 -9.12
N ASP A 69 -3.08 -4.82 -7.85
CA ASP A 69 -3.38 -6.14 -7.33
C ASP A 69 -4.17 -6.05 -6.00
N PRO A 70 -5.52 -5.88 -6.07
CA PRO A 70 -6.37 -5.85 -4.88
C PRO A 70 -6.29 -7.11 -4.02
N GLU A 71 -6.07 -8.27 -4.64
CA GLU A 71 -5.94 -9.56 -3.94
C GLU A 71 -4.62 -9.59 -3.17
N GLY A 72 -3.53 -9.19 -3.80
CA GLY A 72 -2.21 -9.02 -3.17
C GLY A 72 -2.25 -8.00 -2.03
N ALA A 73 -2.92 -6.86 -2.20
CA ALA A 73 -3.12 -5.87 -1.13
C ALA A 73 -3.79 -6.52 0.10
N THR A 74 -4.85 -7.28 -0.12
CA THR A 74 -5.61 -7.96 0.94
C THR A 74 -4.75 -9.00 1.65
N ALA A 75 -3.98 -9.80 0.89
CA ALA A 75 -3.11 -10.83 1.44
C ALA A 75 -2.00 -10.24 2.33
N VAL A 76 -1.41 -9.11 1.95
CA VAL A 76 -0.40 -8.42 2.78
C VAL A 76 -1.03 -7.90 4.07
N LEU A 77 -2.23 -7.31 4.01
CA LEU A 77 -2.91 -6.84 5.21
C LEU A 77 -3.26 -8.01 6.17
N ASP A 78 -3.61 -9.17 5.62
CA ASP A 78 -3.84 -10.40 6.41
C ASP A 78 -2.56 -10.90 7.09
N GLU A 79 -1.45 -10.96 6.35
CA GLU A 79 -0.14 -11.40 6.87
C GLU A 79 0.32 -10.52 8.05
N PHE A 80 0.01 -9.22 8.00
CA PHE A 80 0.38 -8.25 9.03
C PHE A 80 -0.68 -8.12 10.14
N GLY A 81 -1.79 -8.86 10.08
CA GLY A 81 -2.88 -8.80 11.06
C GLY A 81 -3.64 -7.46 11.07
N LEU A 82 -3.62 -6.73 9.95
CA LEU A 82 -4.21 -5.40 9.79
C LEU A 82 -5.68 -5.48 9.34
N GLU A 83 -6.47 -6.25 10.07
CA GLU A 83 -7.88 -6.54 9.77
C GLU A 83 -8.74 -5.27 9.64
N GLU A 84 -8.55 -4.30 10.52
CA GLU A 84 -9.28 -3.03 10.48
C GLU A 84 -8.97 -2.22 9.21
N VAL A 85 -7.71 -2.25 8.77
CA VAL A 85 -7.27 -1.57 7.54
C VAL A 85 -7.87 -2.28 6.34
N LYS A 86 -7.83 -3.61 6.31
CA LYS A 86 -8.41 -4.45 5.26
C LYS A 86 -9.90 -4.23 5.07
N LEU A 87 -10.66 -4.21 6.18
CA LEU A 87 -12.10 -3.98 6.15
C LEU A 87 -12.46 -2.60 5.59
N ALA A 88 -11.64 -1.60 5.88
CA ALA A 88 -11.85 -0.24 5.39
C ALA A 88 -11.32 -0.01 3.96
N LEU A 89 -10.46 -0.91 3.45
CA LEU A 89 -9.97 -0.93 2.07
C LEU A 89 -11.01 -1.53 1.12
N ARG A 90 -11.73 -2.58 1.55
CA ARG A 90 -12.82 -3.15 0.75
C ARG A 90 -13.91 -2.09 0.59
N PRO A 91 -14.36 -1.77 -0.64
CA PRO A 91 -15.57 -0.99 -0.79
C PRO A 91 -16.68 -1.78 -0.10
N ALA A 92 -17.31 -1.17 0.90
CA ALA A 92 -18.56 -1.66 1.46
C ALA A 92 -19.47 -2.00 0.28
N GLU A 93 -19.92 -3.26 0.23
CA GLU A 93 -20.80 -3.81 -0.81
C GLU A 93 -21.75 -2.73 -1.36
N ARG A 94 -21.62 -2.42 -2.65
CA ARG A 94 -22.56 -1.59 -3.40
C ARG A 94 -23.04 -2.35 -4.62
#